data_AF-X1GJW6-F1
#
_entry.id   AF-X1GJW6-F1
#
_cell.length_a   1.000
_cell.length_b   1.000
_cell.length_c   1.000
_cell.angle_alpha   90.00
_cell.angle_beta   90.00
_cell.angle_gamma   90.00
#
_symmetry.space_group_name_H-M   'P 1'
#
loop_
_entity.id
_entity.type
_entity.pdbx_description
1 polymer ?
#
loop_
_entity_poly.entity_id
_entity_poly.type
_entity_poly.pdbx_seq_one_letter_code
_entity_poly.pdbx_strand_id
1 'polypeptide(L)'
;MFEYSFLDQDYDNAYKAEKQFGEIFGLFAGLAIFVACLGLYGIATYAAEQRTKEIGIRKVLGASNSTIVKLLNQEFIKLVIVANLAAWPIAYYLIGIWLGDFAYKSYPGIEVYIGAALVSVFLFSFA
;
A
#
# COMPACT_ATOMS: atom_id res chain seq x y z
N MET A 1 39.71 33.15 5.74
CA MET A 1 38.97 32.74 4.53
C MET A 1 39.28 31.26 4.25
N PHE A 2 38.86 30.37 5.15
CA PHE A 2 39.03 28.91 5.04
C PHE A 2 37.75 28.13 5.39
N GLU A 3 36.67 28.79 5.82
CA GLU A 3 35.45 28.14 6.31
C GLU A 3 34.59 27.48 5.21
N TYR A 4 34.66 27.96 3.96
CA TYR A 4 33.73 27.54 2.89
C TYR A 4 34.03 26.13 2.36
N SER A 5 35.30 25.74 2.30
CA SER A 5 35.71 24.43 1.76
C SER A 5 35.49 23.27 2.74
N PHE A 6 35.49 23.52 4.06
CA PHE A 6 35.21 22.50 5.06
C PHE A 6 33.71 22.25 5.23
N LEU A 7 32.88 23.30 5.19
CA LEU A 7 31.42 23.18 5.20
C LEU A 7 30.91 22.39 3.99
N ASP A 8 31.36 22.73 2.78
CA ASP A 8 30.97 21.99 1.56
C ASP A 8 31.37 20.51 1.62
N GLN A 9 32.53 20.19 2.18
CA GLN A 9 33.00 18.80 2.25
C GLN A 9 32.26 17.96 3.29
N ASP A 10 31.86 18.56 4.42
CA ASP A 10 30.99 17.90 5.41
C ASP A 10 29.57 17.72 4.86
N TYR A 11 29.03 18.70 4.12
CA TYR A 11 27.74 18.54 3.43
C TYR A 11 27.78 17.46 2.35
N ASP A 12 28.83 17.42 1.53
CA ASP A 12 28.95 16.45 0.43
C ASP A 12 29.15 15.01 0.94
N ASN A 13 29.83 14.83 2.08
CA ASN A 13 29.95 13.55 2.77
C ASN A 13 28.63 13.11 3.43
N ALA A 14 27.90 14.04 4.08
CA ALA A 14 26.56 13.76 4.61
C ALA A 14 25.59 13.38 3.50
N TYR A 15 25.63 14.06 2.36
CA TYR A 15 24.77 13.79 1.20
C TYR A 15 25.06 12.42 0.56
N LYS A 16 26.34 12.02 0.49
CA LYS A 16 26.73 10.68 0.01
C LYS A 16 26.27 9.57 0.95
N ALA A 17 26.43 9.76 2.26
CA ALA A 17 25.95 8.82 3.25
C ALA A 17 24.43 8.66 3.17
N GLU A 18 23.69 9.77 3.07
CA GLU A 18 22.23 9.76 2.97
C GLU A 18 21.72 9.10 1.69
N LYS A 19 22.38 9.33 0.55
CA LYS A 19 22.05 8.65 -0.71
C LYS A 19 22.29 7.14 -0.65
N GLN A 20 23.39 6.70 -0.03
CA GLN A 20 23.69 5.28 0.16
C GLN A 20 22.67 4.61 1.09
N PHE A 21 22.29 5.27 2.18
CA PHE A 21 21.20 4.78 3.05
C PHE A 21 19.89 4.67 2.26
N GLY A 22 19.53 5.68 1.47
CA GLY A 22 18.32 5.66 0.63
C GLY A 22 18.30 4.50 -0.38
N GLU A 23 19.42 4.20 -1.05
CA GLU A 23 19.51 3.08 -1.99
C GLU A 23 19.36 1.71 -1.30
N ILE A 24 20.01 1.52 -0.15
CA ILE A 24 19.91 0.27 0.61
C ILE A 24 18.48 0.08 1.14
N PHE A 25 17.89 1.12 1.74
CA PHE A 25 16.49 1.07 2.20
C PHE A 25 15.51 0.84 1.06
N GLY A 26 15.74 1.45 -0.11
CA GLY A 26 14.93 1.24 -1.30
C GLY A 26 14.94 -0.22 -1.78
N LEU A 27 16.11 -0.86 -1.78
CA LEU A 27 16.25 -2.28 -2.12
C LEU A 27 15.50 -3.17 -1.12
N PHE A 28 15.68 -2.95 0.18
CA PHE A 28 14.99 -3.73 1.22
C PHE A 28 13.47 -3.52 1.19
N ALA A 29 13.01 -2.29 0.97
CA ALA A 29 11.58 -2.00 0.80
C ALA A 29 11.01 -2.74 -0.42
N GLY A 30 11.72 -2.73 -1.55
CA GLY A 30 11.33 -3.48 -2.75
C GLY A 30 11.22 -4.99 -2.50
N LEU A 31 12.21 -5.57 -1.81
CA LEU A 31 12.17 -6.99 -1.44
C LEU A 31 11.03 -7.30 -0.47
N ALA A 32 10.80 -6.45 0.53
CA ALA A 32 9.70 -6.63 1.48
C ALA A 32 8.34 -6.60 0.78
N ILE A 33 8.13 -5.66 -0.14
CA ILE A 33 6.90 -5.59 -0.97
C ILE A 33 6.76 -6.86 -1.80
N PHE A 34 7.84 -7.33 -2.44
CA PHE A 34 7.81 -8.54 -3.26
C PHE A 34 7.38 -9.77 -2.46
N VAL A 35 7.96 -9.98 -1.27
CA VAL A 35 7.59 -11.09 -0.38
C VAL A 35 6.15 -10.95 0.12
N ALA A 36 5.72 -9.74 0.48
CA ALA A 36 4.34 -9.49 0.89
C ALA A 36 3.33 -9.83 -0.21
N CYS A 37 3.63 -9.49 -1.47
CA CYS A 37 2.79 -9.84 -2.62
C CYS A 37 2.67 -11.35 -2.82
N LEU A 38 3.76 -12.12 -2.64
CA LEU A 38 3.71 -13.58 -2.72
C LEU A 38 2.83 -14.18 -1.61
N GLY A 39 2.92 -13.64 -0.39
CA GLY A 39 2.06 -14.06 0.73
C GLY A 39 0.58 -13.76 0.47
N LEU A 40 0.28 -12.55 0.00
CA LEU A 40 -1.10 -12.15 -0.33
C LEU A 40 -1.67 -13.00 -1.48
N TYR A 41 -0.86 -13.31 -2.49
CA TYR A 41 -1.24 -14.20 -3.59
C TYR A 41 -1.57 -15.61 -3.08
N GLY A 42 -0.77 -16.16 -2.16
CA GLY A 42 -1.04 -17.48 -1.56
C GLY A 42 -2.38 -17.52 -0.82
N ILE A 43 -2.69 -16.48 -0.03
CA ILE A 43 -3.97 -16.36 0.67
C ILE A 43 -5.13 -16.23 -0.33
N ALA A 44 -4.97 -15.44 -1.39
CA ALA A 44 -5.98 -15.26 -2.42
C ALA A 44 -6.26 -16.56 -3.18
N THR A 45 -5.22 -17.32 -3.58
CA THR A 45 -5.36 -18.62 -4.25
C THR A 45 -6.05 -19.64 -3.35
N TYR A 46 -5.71 -19.68 -2.06
CA TYR A 46 -6.39 -20.56 -1.09
C TYR A 46 -7.87 -20.21 -0.93
N ALA A 47 -8.20 -18.92 -0.80
CA ALA A 47 -9.58 -18.45 -0.71
C ALA A 47 -10.36 -18.73 -2.01
N ALA A 48 -9.71 -18.60 -3.18
CA ALA A 48 -10.29 -18.92 -4.47
C ALA A 48 -10.60 -20.42 -4.58
N GLU A 49 -9.69 -21.31 -4.15
CA GLU A 49 -9.92 -22.75 -4.18
C GLU A 49 -11.10 -23.17 -3.29
N GLN A 50 -11.21 -22.57 -2.10
CA GLN A 50 -12.32 -22.85 -1.18
C GLN A 50 -13.67 -22.34 -1.73
N ARG A 51 -13.70 -21.13 -2.32
CA ARG A 51 -14.91 -20.55 -2.93
C ARG A 51 -15.29 -21.23 -4.26
N THR A 52 -14.33 -21.81 -4.99
CA THR A 52 -14.59 -22.52 -6.26
C THR A 52 -15.46 -23.76 -6.04
N LYS A 53 -15.31 -24.46 -4.90
CA LYS A 53 -16.18 -25.60 -4.56
C LYS A 53 -17.63 -25.18 -4.31
N GLU A 54 -17.86 -24.07 -3.61
CA GLU A 54 -19.21 -23.55 -3.35
C GLU A 54 -19.87 -22.97 -4.60
N ILE A 55 -19.09 -22.26 -5.43
CA ILE A 55 -19.54 -21.73 -6.72
C ILE A 55 -19.87 -22.87 -7.68
N GLY A 56 -19.07 -23.95 -7.70
CA GLY A 56 -19.34 -25.15 -8.51
C GLY A 56 -20.67 -25.82 -8.15
N ILE A 57 -20.98 -25.96 -6.85
CA ILE A 57 -22.25 -26.51 -6.37
C ILE A 57 -23.43 -25.60 -6.76
N ARG A 58 -23.30 -24.27 -6.58
CA ARG A 58 -24.34 -23.31 -6.97
C ARG A 58 -24.55 -23.21 -8.49
N LYS A 59 -23.51 -23.43 -9.29
CA LYS A 59 -23.56 -23.40 -10.75
C LYS A 59 -24.28 -24.63 -11.34
N VAL A 60 -24.12 -25.80 -10.71
CA VAL A 60 -24.87 -27.02 -11.06
C VAL A 60 -26.35 -26.91 -10.67
N LEU A 61 -26.68 -26.10 -9.65
CA LEU A 61 -28.06 -25.80 -9.21
C LEU A 61 -28.75 -24.67 -10.00
N GLY A 62 -28.14 -24.14 -11.07
CA GLY A 62 -28.81 -23.21 -12.00
C GLY A 62 -28.68 -21.71 -11.68
N ALA A 63 -27.72 -21.31 -10.84
CA ALA A 63 -27.52 -19.89 -10.54
C ALA A 63 -26.94 -19.09 -11.74
N SER A 64 -27.60 -17.99 -12.09
CA SER A 64 -27.17 -16.99 -13.09
C SER A 64 -25.81 -16.35 -12.75
N ASN A 65 -24.94 -16.22 -13.75
CA ASN A 65 -23.59 -15.65 -13.63
C ASN A 65 -23.57 -14.19 -13.13
N SER A 66 -24.65 -13.39 -13.33
CA SER A 66 -24.63 -11.96 -12.95
C SER A 66 -24.82 -11.72 -11.45
N THR A 67 -25.52 -12.61 -10.74
CA THR A 67 -25.69 -12.51 -9.29
C THR A 67 -24.39 -12.80 -8.54
N ILE A 68 -23.55 -13.69 -9.08
CA ILE A 68 -22.26 -14.06 -8.48
C ILE A 68 -21.27 -12.89 -8.56
N VAL A 69 -21.19 -12.21 -9.71
CA VAL A 69 -20.34 -11.02 -9.89
C VAL A 69 -20.76 -9.90 -8.95
N LYS A 70 -22.07 -9.67 -8.80
CA LYS A 70 -22.60 -8.62 -7.91
C LYS A 70 -22.35 -8.91 -6.43
N LEU A 71 -22.49 -10.18 -6.02
CA LEU A 71 -22.20 -10.62 -4.65
C LEU A 71 -20.69 -10.49 -4.34
N LEU A 72 -19.84 -10.88 -5.29
CA LEU A 72 -18.39 -10.82 -5.15
C LEU A 72 -17.91 -9.37 -5.01
N ASN A 73 -18.34 -8.48 -5.91
CA ASN A 73 -17.91 -7.07 -5.88
C ASN A 73 -18.37 -6.36 -4.59
N GLN A 74 -19.56 -6.67 -4.08
CA GLN A 74 -20.06 -6.09 -2.83
C GLN A 74 -19.29 -6.55 -1.59
N GLU A 75 -18.74 -7.77 -1.58
CA GLU A 75 -17.83 -8.22 -0.52
C GLU A 75 -16.46 -7.53 -0.61
N PHE A 76 -15.93 -7.33 -1.82
CA PHE A 76 -14.66 -6.64 -2.03
C PHE A 76 -14.71 -5.17 -1.61
N ILE A 77 -15.78 -4.45 -1.94
CA ILE A 77 -15.94 -3.03 -1.52
C ILE A 77 -15.89 -2.89 0.01
N LYS A 78 -16.48 -3.82 0.76
CA LYS A 78 -16.40 -3.80 2.23
C LYS A 78 -14.97 -3.98 2.72
N LEU A 79 -14.22 -4.91 2.13
CA LEU A 79 -12.81 -5.12 2.47
C LEU A 79 -11.94 -3.90 2.15
N VAL A 80 -12.18 -3.22 1.02
CA VAL A 80 -11.46 -2.01 0.61
C VAL A 80 -11.70 -0.85 1.56
N ILE A 81 -12.93 -0.68 2.05
CA ILE A 81 -13.25 0.37 3.04
C ILE A 81 -12.52 0.11 4.36
N VAL A 82 -12.53 -1.13 4.85
CA VAL A 82 -11.83 -1.51 6.09
C VAL A 82 -10.31 -1.33 5.94
N ALA A 83 -9.76 -1.70 4.79
CA ALA A 83 -8.34 -1.51 4.49
C ALA A 83 -7.95 -0.02 4.47
N ASN A 84 -8.74 0.85 3.85
CA ASN A 84 -8.48 2.30 3.85
C ASN A 84 -8.54 2.89 5.27
N LEU A 85 -9.56 2.51 6.05
CA LEU A 85 -9.70 2.98 7.44
C LEU A 85 -8.54 2.55 8.33
N ALA A 86 -7.98 1.36 8.11
CA ALA A 86 -6.79 0.91 8.83
C ALA A 86 -5.50 1.56 8.30
N ALA A 87 -5.41 1.81 6.99
CA ALA A 87 -4.21 2.37 6.36
C ALA A 87 -3.97 3.83 6.76
N TRP A 88 -5.02 4.65 6.91
CA TRP A 88 -4.89 6.07 7.28
C TRP A 88 -4.14 6.31 8.62
N PRO A 89 -4.51 5.70 9.76
CA PRO A 89 -3.80 5.90 11.01
C PRO A 89 -2.39 5.30 10.97
N ILE A 90 -2.20 4.16 10.29
CA ILE A 90 -0.88 3.54 10.12
C ILE A 90 0.06 4.47 9.35
N ALA A 91 -0.42 5.03 8.23
CA ALA A 91 0.35 5.97 7.41
C ALA A 91 0.69 7.24 8.18
N TYR A 92 -0.26 7.82 8.92
CA TYR A 92 -0.01 8.98 9.76
C TYR A 92 1.08 8.71 10.82
N TYR A 93 1.03 7.55 11.46
CA TYR A 93 1.99 7.18 12.51
C TYR A 93 3.39 6.91 11.95
N LEU A 94 3.49 6.16 10.85
CA LEU A 94 4.76 5.88 10.15
C LEU A 94 5.42 7.17 9.65
N ILE A 95 4.64 8.07 9.05
CA ILE A 95 5.14 9.36 8.59
C ILE A 95 5.56 10.20 9.79
N GLY A 96 4.82 10.19 10.90
CA GLY A 96 5.21 10.90 12.13
C GLY A 96 6.54 10.42 12.72
N ILE A 97 6.79 9.11 12.69
CA ILE A 97 8.09 8.53 13.10
C ILE A 97 9.19 8.95 12.13
N TRP A 98 8.95 8.82 10.82
CA TRP A 98 9.94 9.13 9.79
C TRP A 98 10.29 10.62 9.70
N LEU A 99 9.29 11.52 9.80
CA LEU A 99 9.48 12.97 9.85
C LEU A 99 10.07 13.46 11.20
N GLY A 100 10.21 12.57 12.19
CA GLY A 100 10.85 12.90 13.47
C GLY A 100 12.32 13.29 13.31
N ASP A 101 13.01 12.69 12.34
CA ASP A 101 14.44 12.88 12.09
C ASP A 101 14.74 14.06 11.13
N PHE A 102 13.71 14.69 10.54
CA PHE A 102 13.88 15.79 9.58
C PHE A 102 13.45 17.15 10.15
N ALA A 103 14.28 18.18 9.94
CA ALA A 103 14.04 19.55 10.40
C ALA A 103 12.87 20.26 9.67
N TYR A 104 12.46 19.78 8.49
CA TYR A 104 11.35 20.34 7.71
C TYR A 104 10.19 19.34 7.64
N LYS A 105 9.13 19.59 8.41
CA LYS A 105 7.97 18.69 8.53
C LYS A 105 6.87 19.09 7.55
N SER A 106 6.74 18.34 6.45
CA SER A 106 5.62 18.48 5.51
C SER A 106 4.64 17.33 5.73
N TYR A 107 3.56 17.57 6.46
CA TYR A 107 2.51 16.58 6.65
C TYR A 107 1.73 16.41 5.34
N PRO A 108 1.47 15.17 4.88
CA PRO A 108 0.57 14.96 3.75
C PRO A 108 -0.81 15.49 4.11
N GLY A 109 -1.35 16.36 3.26
CA GLY A 109 -2.69 16.91 3.43
C GLY A 109 -3.75 15.81 3.41
N ILE A 110 -4.87 16.06 4.09
CA ILE A 110 -6.02 15.15 4.14
C ILE A 110 -6.53 14.77 2.74
N GLU A 111 -6.28 15.64 1.75
CA GLU A 111 -6.61 15.47 0.33
C GLU A 111 -6.03 14.17 -0.26
N VAL A 112 -4.83 13.76 0.14
CA VAL A 112 -4.18 12.55 -0.39
C VAL A 112 -4.93 11.30 0.08
N TYR A 113 -5.38 11.30 1.33
CA TYR A 113 -6.15 10.18 1.91
C TYR A 113 -7.55 10.08 1.31
N ILE A 114 -8.22 11.22 1.11
CA ILE A 114 -9.55 11.28 0.48
C ILE A 114 -9.46 10.88 -1.00
N GLY A 115 -8.44 11.37 -1.72
CA GLY A 115 -8.20 11.02 -3.12
C GLY A 115 -7.93 9.52 -3.31
N ALA A 116 -7.08 8.92 -2.47
CA ALA A 116 -6.79 7.49 -2.52
C ALA A 116 -8.05 6.64 -2.25
N ALA A 117 -8.86 7.02 -1.27
CA ALA A 117 -10.11 6.32 -0.98
C ALA A 117 -11.09 6.41 -2.16
N LEU A 118 -11.28 7.59 -2.74
CA LEU A 118 -12.18 7.78 -3.89
C LEU A 118 -11.73 6.96 -5.11
N VAL A 119 -10.44 6.96 -5.44
CA VAL A 119 -9.89 6.19 -6.55
C VAL A 119 -10.08 4.69 -6.32
N SER A 120 -9.81 4.21 -5.09
CA SER A 120 -9.96 2.78 -4.76
C SER A 120 -11.42 2.32 -4.87
N VAL A 121 -12.39 3.13 -4.46
CA VAL A 121 -13.82 2.81 -4.56
C VAL A 121 -14.29 2.88 -6.02
N PHE A 122 -13.82 3.87 -6.79
CA PHE A 122 -14.19 3.99 -8.20
C PHE A 122 -13.70 2.81 -9.04
N LEU A 123 -12.45 2.37 -8.85
CA LEU A 123 -11.89 1.22 -9.56
C LEU A 123 -12.68 -0.07 -9.29
N PHE A 124 -13.04 -0.34 -8.03
CA PHE A 124 -13.81 -1.53 -7.68
C PHE A 124 -15.28 -1.43 -8.09
N SER A 125 -15.87 -0.23 -8.07
CA SER A 125 -17.26 -0.05 -8.53
C SER A 125 -17.43 -0.27 -10.04
N PHE A 126 -16.36 -0.19 -10.83
CA PHE A 126 -16.39 -0.35 -12.29
C PHE A 126 -15.83 -1.70 -12.79
N ALA A 127 -15.29 -2.52 -11.88
CA ALA A 127 -14.75 -3.87 -12.14
C ALA A 127 -15.81 -4.96 -11.93
#